data_AF-A0A812SQ15-F1
#
_entry.id   AF-A0A812SQ15-F1
#
_cell.length_a   1.000
_cell.length_b   1.000
_cell.length_c   1.000
_cell.angle_alpha   90.00
_cell.angle_beta   90.00
_cell.angle_gamma   90.00
#
_symmetry.space_group_name_H-M   'P 1'
#
loop_
_entity.id
_entity.type
_entity.pdbx_description
1 polymer ?
#
loop_
_entity_poly.entity_id
_entity_poly.type
_entity_poly.pdbx_seq_one_letter_code
_entity_poly.pdbx_strand_id
1 'polypeptide(L)'
;MAALVSQGRACRASTSTAPGTGVPPAALRTAKITGAYIAAIGICLVVAPTTLFGLVFDVVELQRLWIRVFGSLCALLGWYYFGAARDGSRGFLEATVSGRFVLALLLLAIVGSEGVRLPHTGDSFASWFRSSHMGLVLLAATNAAGAAAMHRALRRPT
;
A
#
# COMPACT_ATOMS: atom_id res chain seq x y z
N MET A 1 -57.50 -21.58 -27.78
CA MET A 1 -56.48 -22.23 -26.93
C MET A 1 -55.12 -21.75 -27.42
N ALA A 2 -54.23 -21.09 -26.69
CA ALA A 2 -54.17 -20.70 -25.28
C ALA A 2 -53.22 -19.49 -25.15
N ALA A 3 -53.63 -18.54 -24.30
CA ALA A 3 -52.85 -17.68 -23.40
C ALA A 3 -51.58 -16.95 -23.89
N LEU A 4 -51.77 -15.65 -24.10
CA LEU A 4 -50.85 -14.57 -23.72
C LEU A 4 -50.26 -14.81 -22.30
N VAL A 5 -48.95 -14.99 -22.20
CA VAL A 5 -48.23 -14.90 -20.93
C VAL A 5 -47.40 -13.62 -20.94
N SER A 6 -48.05 -12.58 -20.43
CA SER A 6 -47.44 -11.41 -19.82
C SER A 6 -46.72 -11.83 -18.54
N GLN A 7 -45.40 -11.94 -18.59
CA GLN A 7 -44.55 -11.82 -17.40
C GLN A 7 -43.69 -10.58 -17.67
N GLY A 8 -44.06 -9.44 -17.10
CA GLY A 8 -43.87 -9.22 -15.68
C GLY A 8 -42.52 -8.57 -15.50
N ARG A 9 -42.40 -7.32 -15.99
CA ARG A 9 -41.32 -6.41 -15.63
C ARG A 9 -41.36 -6.28 -14.12
N ALA A 10 -40.56 -7.09 -13.43
CA ALA A 10 -40.24 -6.86 -12.04
C ALA A 10 -39.57 -5.48 -12.01
N CYS A 11 -40.35 -4.48 -11.61
CA CYS A 11 -39.88 -3.17 -11.21
C CYS A 11 -38.93 -3.43 -10.06
N ARG A 12 -37.66 -3.65 -10.39
CA ARG A 12 -36.57 -3.81 -9.44
C ARG A 12 -36.54 -2.47 -8.73
N ALA A 13 -37.11 -2.44 -7.52
CA ALA A 13 -37.11 -1.28 -6.67
C ALA A 13 -35.67 -0.80 -6.58
N SER A 14 -35.39 0.31 -7.25
CA SER A 14 -34.15 1.04 -7.15
C SER A 14 -34.10 1.53 -5.71
N THR A 15 -33.49 0.75 -4.82
CA THR A 15 -33.13 1.20 -3.49
C THR A 15 -32.27 2.42 -3.71
N SER A 16 -32.87 3.59 -3.53
CA SER A 16 -32.20 4.87 -3.55
C SER A 16 -31.29 4.89 -2.33
N THR A 17 -30.11 4.31 -2.49
CA THR A 17 -28.99 4.53 -1.59
C THR A 17 -28.66 6.00 -1.73
N ALA A 18 -28.85 6.79 -0.67
CA ALA A 18 -28.22 8.12 -0.50
C ALA A 18 -26.83 8.09 -1.13
N PRO A 19 -26.34 9.13 -1.83
CA PRO A 19 -25.16 9.09 -2.70
C PRO A 19 -23.96 8.51 -1.96
N GLY A 20 -23.91 7.18 -1.95
CA GLY A 20 -22.88 6.39 -1.35
C GLY A 20 -21.74 6.60 -2.28
N THR A 21 -20.57 6.81 -1.71
CA THR A 21 -19.32 7.20 -2.38
C THR A 21 -18.87 6.24 -3.50
N GLY A 22 -19.68 5.25 -3.90
CA GLY A 22 -19.38 4.25 -4.92
C GLY A 22 -18.26 3.30 -4.50
N VAL A 23 -17.81 3.42 -3.24
CA VAL A 23 -16.70 2.67 -2.67
C VAL A 23 -17.21 1.62 -1.69
N PRO A 24 -16.80 0.35 -1.84
CA PRO A 24 -17.19 -0.70 -0.91
C PRO A 24 -16.74 -0.41 0.54
N PRO A 25 -17.56 -0.74 1.57
CA PRO A 25 -17.19 -0.55 2.98
C PRO A 25 -15.87 -1.24 3.38
N ALA A 26 -15.56 -2.37 2.74
CA ALA A 26 -14.30 -3.06 2.92
C ALA A 26 -13.09 -2.22 2.49
N ALA A 27 -13.19 -1.49 1.38
CA ALA A 27 -12.13 -0.61 0.90
C ALA A 27 -11.92 0.58 1.84
N LEU A 28 -13.00 1.16 2.37
CA LEU A 28 -12.92 2.22 3.39
C LEU A 28 -12.23 1.72 4.67
N ARG A 29 -12.56 0.51 5.13
CA ARG A 29 -11.91 -0.10 6.29
C ARG A 29 -10.42 -0.35 6.04
N THR A 30 -10.07 -0.92 4.88
CA THR A 30 -8.67 -1.14 4.48
C THR A 30 -7.91 0.17 4.41
N ALA A 31 -8.53 1.25 3.91
CA ALA A 31 -7.93 2.57 3.85
C ALA A 31 -7.66 3.15 5.24
N LYS A 32 -8.59 3.01 6.20
CA LYS A 32 -8.38 3.44 7.60
C LYS A 32 -7.25 2.68 8.27
N ILE A 33 -7.23 1.35 8.17
CA ILE A 33 -6.15 0.52 8.73
C ILE A 33 -4.82 0.92 8.09
N THR A 34 -4.85 1.14 6.77
CA THR A 34 -3.68 1.56 6.01
C THR A 34 -3.13 2.90 6.47
N GLY A 35 -3.99 3.91 6.56
CA GLY A 35 -3.61 5.22 7.05
C GLY A 35 -3.07 5.16 8.46
N ALA A 36 -3.70 4.37 9.34
CA ALA A 36 -3.29 4.22 10.74
C ALA A 36 -1.86 3.68 10.88
N TYR A 37 -1.52 2.57 10.21
CA TYR A 37 -0.18 2.02 10.35
C TYR A 37 0.88 2.90 9.69
N ILE A 38 0.59 3.53 8.54
CA ILE A 38 1.53 4.43 7.87
C ILE A 38 1.78 5.66 8.75
N ALA A 39 0.72 6.23 9.34
CA ALA A 39 0.85 7.36 10.25
C ALA A 39 1.70 7.00 11.47
N ALA A 40 1.40 5.87 12.11
CA ALA A 40 2.16 5.40 13.27
C ALA A 40 3.65 5.20 12.94
N ILE A 41 3.97 4.51 11.84
CA ILE A 41 5.35 4.30 11.40
C ILE A 41 6.03 5.65 11.09
N GLY A 42 5.34 6.56 10.39
CA GLY A 42 5.86 7.88 10.06
C GLY A 42 6.21 8.70 11.30
N ILE A 43 5.31 8.73 12.29
CA ILE A 43 5.55 9.39 13.58
C ILE A 43 6.75 8.75 14.30
N CYS A 44 6.80 7.42 14.37
CA CYS A 44 7.93 6.71 14.97
C CYS A 44 9.27 7.04 14.27
N LEU A 45 9.29 7.15 12.94
CA LEU A 45 10.50 7.53 12.17
C LEU A 45 10.94 8.98 12.43
N VAL A 46 10.01 9.90 12.68
CA VAL A 46 10.36 11.28 13.04
C VAL A 46 11.01 11.33 14.42
N VAL A 47 10.41 10.64 15.39
CA VAL A 47 10.85 10.65 16.80
C VAL A 47 12.14 9.84 17.00
N ALA A 48 12.19 8.63 16.45
CA ALA A 48 13.26 7.65 16.64
C ALA A 48 13.82 7.12 15.30
N PRO A 49 14.39 7.99 14.44
CA PRO A 49 14.80 7.63 13.08
C PRO A 49 15.84 6.50 13.06
N THR A 50 16.84 6.56 13.93
CA THR A 50 17.95 5.59 13.94
C THR A 50 17.52 4.24 14.49
N THR A 51 16.68 4.23 15.53
CA THR A 51 16.21 2.98 16.16
C THR A 51 15.28 2.21 15.24
N LEU A 52 14.29 2.87 14.62
CA LEU A 52 13.31 2.18 13.79
C LEU A 52 13.89 1.78 12.42
N PHE A 53 14.70 2.67 11.82
CA PHE A 53 15.30 2.40 10.52
C PHE A 53 16.45 1.40 10.62
N GLY A 54 17.22 1.43 11.71
CA GLY A 54 18.32 0.48 11.99
C GLY A 54 17.88 -0.96 12.24
N LEU A 55 16.58 -1.22 12.43
CA LEU A 55 16.05 -2.59 12.49
C LEU A 55 16.04 -3.27 11.12
N VAL A 56 15.98 -2.49 10.04
CA VAL A 56 15.66 -2.98 8.69
C VAL A 56 16.74 -2.60 7.67
N PHE A 57 17.49 -1.52 7.94
CA PHE A 57 18.51 -0.98 7.05
C PHE A 57 19.80 -0.68 7.83
N ASP A 58 20.94 -0.77 7.14
CA ASP A 58 22.21 -0.30 7.71
C ASP A 58 22.22 1.24 7.72
N VAL A 59 22.45 1.83 8.89
CA VAL A 59 22.29 3.26 9.15
C VAL A 59 23.53 4.06 8.75
N VAL A 60 24.62 3.39 8.37
CA VAL A 60 25.90 4.01 8.02
C VAL A 60 25.79 4.92 6.79
N GLU A 61 24.80 4.70 5.92
CA GLU A 61 24.72 5.35 4.60
C GLU A 61 23.60 6.42 4.47
N LEU A 62 22.62 6.48 5.38
CA LEU A 62 21.52 7.45 5.30
C LEU A 62 21.66 8.60 6.30
N GLN A 63 21.59 9.84 5.81
CA GLN A 63 21.58 11.01 6.70
C GLN A 63 20.30 11.04 7.53
N ARG A 64 20.46 11.17 8.85
CA ARG A 64 19.37 11.20 9.86
C ARG A 64 18.24 12.18 9.54
N LEU A 65 18.54 13.30 8.87
CA LEU A 65 17.57 14.30 8.42
C LEU A 65 16.61 13.73 7.37
N TRP A 66 17.12 13.02 6.37
CA TRP A 66 16.30 12.43 5.30
C TRP A 66 15.34 11.37 5.82
N ILE A 67 15.74 10.59 6.83
CA ILE A 67 14.85 9.61 7.50
C ILE A 67 13.64 10.31 8.13
N ARG A 68 13.86 11.47 8.77
CA ARG A 68 12.77 12.27 9.35
C ARG A 68 11.87 12.89 8.30
N VAL A 69 12.43 13.37 7.19
CA VAL A 69 11.63 13.87 6.04
C VAL A 69 10.74 12.76 5.51
N PHE A 70 11.29 11.56 5.30
CA PHE A 70 10.52 10.40 4.88
C PHE A 70 9.44 10.02 5.91
N GLY A 71 9.77 10.00 7.20
CA GLY A 71 8.80 9.77 8.28
C GLY A 71 7.65 10.77 8.28
N SER A 72 7.94 12.07 8.08
CA SER A 72 6.93 13.12 7.97
C SER A 72 6.02 12.92 6.75
N LEU A 73 6.58 12.53 5.59
CA LEU A 73 5.79 12.19 4.41
C LEU A 73 4.88 10.99 4.66
N CYS A 74 5.37 9.95 5.36
CA CYS A 74 4.52 8.84 5.80
C CYS A 74 3.38 9.31 6.71
N ALA A 75 3.66 10.14 7.71
CA ALA A 75 2.62 10.67 8.60
C ALA A 75 1.53 11.44 7.82
N LEU A 76 1.95 12.32 6.90
CA LEU A 76 1.04 13.05 6.02
C LEU A 76 0.22 12.13 5.10
N LEU A 77 0.85 11.13 4.49
CA LEU A 77 0.15 10.14 3.68
C LEU A 77 -0.88 9.38 4.52
N GLY A 78 -0.54 9.00 5.74
CA GLY A 78 -1.48 8.38 6.67
C GLY A 78 -2.72 9.24 6.91
N TRP A 79 -2.54 10.55 7.09
CA TRP A 79 -3.63 11.53 7.19
C TRP A 79 -4.52 11.56 5.93
N TYR A 80 -3.90 11.56 4.74
CA TYR A 80 -4.67 11.53 3.48
C TYR A 80 -5.49 10.26 3.30
N TYR A 81 -4.99 9.11 3.77
CA TYR A 81 -5.78 7.87 3.78
C TYR A 81 -7.03 7.97 4.67
N PHE A 82 -6.94 8.65 5.82
CA PHE A 82 -8.12 8.89 6.65
C PHE A 82 -9.14 9.79 5.98
N GLY A 83 -8.69 10.87 5.33
CA GLY A 83 -9.56 11.75 4.53
C GLY A 83 -10.23 10.98 3.38
N ALA A 84 -9.46 10.23 2.60
CA ALA A 84 -9.99 9.42 1.51
C ALA A 84 -10.98 8.34 1.98
N ALA A 85 -10.77 7.77 3.16
CA ALA A 85 -11.69 6.80 3.76
C ALA A 85 -12.97 7.43 4.33
N ARG A 86 -12.92 8.70 4.73
CA ARG A 86 -14.08 9.47 5.19
C ARG A 86 -14.95 9.90 4.02
N ASP A 87 -14.32 10.46 2.98
CA ASP A 87 -15.02 11.02 1.83
C ASP A 87 -15.27 9.97 0.72
N GLY A 88 -14.76 8.75 0.91
CA GLY A 88 -14.86 7.66 -0.05
C GLY A 88 -14.28 8.00 -1.42
N SER A 89 -13.12 8.64 -1.45
CA SER A 89 -12.45 9.05 -2.68
C SER A 89 -11.90 7.83 -3.43
N ARG A 90 -12.74 7.25 -4.30
CA ARG A 90 -12.40 6.05 -5.09
C ARG A 90 -11.14 6.25 -5.93
N GLY A 91 -11.02 7.40 -6.59
CA GLY A 91 -9.86 7.72 -7.44
C GLY A 91 -8.55 7.74 -6.64
N PHE A 92 -8.56 8.28 -5.42
CA PHE A 92 -7.39 8.23 -4.54
C PHE A 92 -7.03 6.79 -4.17
N LEU A 93 -8.02 5.98 -3.77
CA LEU A 93 -7.79 4.59 -3.39
C LEU A 93 -7.27 3.76 -4.57
N GLU A 94 -7.79 3.95 -5.78
CA GLU A 94 -7.30 3.29 -7.00
C GLU A 94 -5.87 3.72 -7.35
N ALA A 95 -5.55 5.02 -7.26
CA ALA A 95 -4.20 5.54 -7.47
C ALA A 95 -3.19 4.95 -6.47
N THR A 96 -3.62 4.68 -5.23
CA THR A 96 -2.73 4.07 -4.25
C THR A 96 -2.39 2.61 -4.56
N VAL A 97 -3.29 1.87 -5.24
CA VAL A 97 -3.03 0.50 -5.68
C VAL A 97 -1.92 0.50 -6.73
N SER A 98 -2.07 1.32 -7.78
CA SER A 98 -1.06 1.40 -8.84
C SER A 98 0.27 1.93 -8.30
N GLY A 99 0.25 2.98 -7.48
CA GLY A 99 1.45 3.55 -6.87
C GLY A 99 2.24 2.53 -6.04
N ARG A 100 1.54 1.70 -5.25
CA ARG A 100 2.20 0.65 -4.43
C ARG A 100 2.79 -0.48 -5.26
N PHE A 101 2.13 -0.90 -6.33
CA PHE A 101 2.70 -1.91 -7.24
C PHE A 101 3.93 -1.36 -7.97
N VAL A 102 3.86 -0.13 -8.49
CA VAL A 102 5.01 0.52 -9.12
C VAL A 102 6.16 0.65 -8.14
N LEU A 103 5.91 1.10 -6.91
CA LEU A 103 6.94 1.20 -5.89
C LEU A 103 7.55 -0.17 -5.55
N ALA A 104 6.74 -1.21 -5.39
CA ALA A 104 7.24 -2.57 -5.15
C ALA A 104 8.14 -3.06 -6.30
N LEU A 105 7.73 -2.84 -7.55
CA LEU A 105 8.52 -3.21 -8.72
C LEU A 105 9.83 -2.41 -8.81
N LEU A 106 9.81 -1.11 -8.54
CA LEU A 106 11.01 -0.28 -8.52
C LEU A 106 12.00 -0.73 -7.44
N LEU A 107 11.52 -1.03 -6.23
CA LEU A 107 12.36 -1.55 -5.15
C LEU A 107 13.01 -2.89 -5.53
N LEU A 108 12.25 -3.80 -6.15
CA LEU A 108 12.80 -5.05 -6.67
C LEU A 108 13.79 -4.84 -7.81
N ALA A 109 13.54 -3.86 -8.69
CA ALA A 109 14.46 -3.50 -9.77
C ALA A 109 15.78 -2.97 -9.22
N ILE A 110 15.76 -2.14 -8.17
CA ILE A 110 16.96 -1.64 -7.48
C ILE A 110 17.76 -2.80 -6.88
N VAL A 111 17.09 -3.72 -6.18
CA VAL A 111 17.75 -4.92 -5.62
C VAL A 111 18.34 -5.79 -6.74
N GLY A 112 17.62 -5.95 -7.84
CA GLY A 112 18.08 -6.70 -9.01
C GLY A 112 19.27 -6.05 -9.71
N SER A 113 19.28 -4.73 -9.89
CA SER A 113 20.37 -4.02 -10.57
C SER A 113 21.68 -4.07 -9.79
N GLU A 114 21.63 -4.06 -8.46
CA GLU A 114 22.83 -4.23 -7.63
C GLU A 114 23.28 -5.70 -7.56
N GLY A 115 22.36 -6.66 -7.65
CA GLY A 115 22.69 -8.09 -7.78
C GLY A 115 23.28 -8.48 -9.15
N VAL A 116 23.11 -7.65 -10.18
CA VAL A 116 23.66 -7.88 -11.52
C VAL A 116 25.12 -7.40 -11.67
N ARG A 117 25.65 -6.60 -10.73
CA ARG A 117 27.10 -6.39 -10.62
C ARG A 117 27.72 -7.67 -10.06
N LEU A 118 28.42 -8.38 -10.94
CA LEU A 118 28.91 -9.76 -10.81
C LEU A 118 29.40 -10.16 -9.39
N PRO A 119 29.09 -11.39 -8.94
CA PRO A 119 29.69 -11.96 -7.75
C PRO A 119 31.21 -12.08 -7.98
N HIS A 120 32.00 -11.40 -7.16
CA HIS A 120 33.35 -11.89 -6.91
C HIS A 120 33.21 -13.25 -6.23
N THR A 121 33.85 -14.24 -6.85
CA THR A 121 33.81 -15.67 -6.52
C THR A 121 34.34 -15.89 -5.11
N GLY A 122 33.49 -15.73 -4.09
CA GLY A 122 33.90 -15.86 -2.69
C GLY A 122 32.89 -15.37 -1.66
N ASP A 123 31.99 -14.46 -2.03
CA ASP A 123 31.01 -13.92 -1.09
C ASP A 123 29.84 -14.90 -0.90
N SER A 124 29.71 -15.42 0.31
CA SER A 124 28.63 -16.36 0.65
C SER A 124 27.26 -15.72 0.44
N PHE A 125 26.27 -16.47 -0.02
CA PHE A 125 24.86 -16.02 -0.07
C PHE A 125 24.38 -15.38 1.26
N ALA A 126 24.94 -15.83 2.39
CA ALA A 126 24.70 -15.28 3.72
C ALA A 126 25.31 -13.87 3.99
N SER A 127 26.31 -13.41 3.23
CA SER A 127 26.79 -12.02 3.28
C SER A 127 25.91 -11.10 2.41
N TRP A 128 25.46 -11.60 1.26
CA TRP A 128 24.48 -10.91 0.41
C TRP A 128 23.15 -10.65 1.15
N PHE A 129 22.69 -11.62 1.95
CA PHE A 129 21.53 -11.49 2.85
C PHE A 129 21.75 -10.48 3.98
N ARG A 130 22.99 -10.18 4.38
CA ARG A 130 23.28 -9.23 5.47
C ARG A 130 23.28 -7.77 5.01
N SER A 131 23.39 -7.50 3.72
CA SER A 131 23.34 -6.15 3.15
C SER A 131 21.92 -5.59 3.10
N SER A 132 21.80 -4.26 2.98
CA SER A 132 20.61 -3.40 2.88
C SER A 132 19.47 -3.88 1.94
N HIS A 133 19.69 -4.94 1.17
CA HIS A 133 18.73 -5.61 0.30
C HIS A 133 17.53 -6.20 1.05
N MET A 134 17.71 -6.76 2.26
CA MET A 134 16.59 -7.34 3.03
C MET A 134 15.50 -6.31 3.31
N GLY A 135 15.91 -5.10 3.71
CA GLY A 135 14.97 -4.02 3.98
C GLY A 135 14.19 -3.60 2.74
N LEU A 136 14.84 -3.51 1.59
CA LEU A 136 14.20 -3.17 0.32
C LEU A 136 13.21 -4.26 -0.14
N VAL A 137 13.58 -5.54 0.00
CA VAL A 137 12.70 -6.67 -0.33
C VAL A 137 11.47 -6.70 0.59
N LEU A 138 11.65 -6.50 1.90
CA LEU A 138 10.54 -6.43 2.85
C LEU A 138 9.62 -5.24 2.55
N LEU A 139 10.18 -4.09 2.19
CA LEU A 139 9.43 -2.91 1.81
C LEU A 139 8.64 -3.15 0.51
N ALA A 140 9.24 -3.82 -0.47
CA ALA A 140 8.57 -4.20 -1.71
C ALA A 140 7.41 -5.16 -1.46
N ALA A 141 7.64 -6.20 -0.65
CA ALA A 141 6.62 -7.18 -0.27
C ALA A 141 5.44 -6.51 0.48
N THR A 142 5.75 -5.61 1.42
CA THR A 142 4.73 -4.85 2.17
C THR A 142 3.88 -3.98 1.26
N ASN A 143 4.50 -3.30 0.29
CA ASN A 143 3.76 -2.49 -0.68
C ASN A 143 2.88 -3.35 -1.59
N ALA A 144 3.40 -4.45 -2.14
CA ALA A 144 2.63 -5.37 -2.97
C ALA A 144 1.44 -5.99 -2.20
N ALA A 145 1.67 -6.43 -0.96
CA ALA A 145 0.60 -6.97 -0.11
C ALA A 145 -0.48 -5.92 0.19
N GLY A 146 -0.08 -4.68 0.52
CA GLY A 146 -0.99 -3.57 0.73
C GLY A 146 -1.79 -3.20 -0.52
N ALA A 147 -1.17 -3.24 -1.70
CA ALA A 147 -1.84 -3.01 -2.98
C ALA A 147 -2.87 -4.10 -3.28
N ALA A 148 -2.49 -5.37 -3.10
CA ALA A 148 -3.36 -6.52 -3.31
C ALA A 148 -4.57 -6.52 -2.35
N ALA A 149 -4.36 -6.17 -1.08
CA ALA A 149 -5.42 -6.05 -0.09
C ALA A 149 -6.44 -4.96 -0.48
N MET A 150 -5.96 -3.78 -0.89
CA MET A 150 -6.83 -2.69 -1.33
C MET A 150 -7.55 -3.03 -2.64
N HIS A 151 -6.86 -3.62 -3.61
CA HIS A 151 -7.46 -4.03 -4.89
C HIS A 151 -8.59 -5.05 -4.68
N ARG A 152 -8.38 -6.05 -3.83
CA ARG A 152 -9.42 -7.02 -3.46
C ARG A 152 -10.58 -6.32 -2.76
N ALA A 153 -10.31 -5.36 -1.88
CA ALA A 153 -11.35 -4.63 -1.16
C ALA A 153 -12.22 -3.76 -2.08
N LEU A 154 -11.64 -3.16 -3.13
CA LEU A 154 -12.36 -2.36 -4.13
C LEU A 154 -13.24 -3.20 -5.07
N ARG A 155 -12.92 -4.49 -5.27
CA ARG A 155 -13.70 -5.39 -6.14
C ARG A 155 -14.81 -6.16 -5.43
N ARG A 156 -14.96 -6.03 -4.10
CA ARG A 156 -16.04 -6.73 -3.39
C ARG A 156 -17.39 -6.12 -3.76
N PRO A 157 -18.39 -6.94 -4.15
CA PRO A 157 -19.74 -6.45 -4.38
C PRO A 157 -20.29 -5.85 -3.09
N THR A 158 -20.96 -4.70 -3.22
CA THR A 158 -21.68 -4.00 -2.15
C THR A 158 -23.02 -4.64 -1.87
#